data_AF-X1K094-F1
#
_entry.id   AF-X1K094-F1
#
_cell.length_a   1.000
_cell.length_b   1.000
_cell.length_c   1.000
_cell.angle_alpha   90.00
_cell.angle_beta   90.00
_cell.angle_gamma   90.00
#
_symmetry.space_group_name_H-M   'P 1'
#
loop_
_entity.id
_entity.type
_entity.pdbx_description
1 polymer ?
#
loop_
_entity_poly.entity_id
_entity_poly.type
_entity_poly.pdbx_seq_one_letter_code
_entity_poly.pdbx_strand_id
1 'polypeptide(L)'
;LAGAEIELVNYISRENKLKHAIKSIKNNYDYIIIDCPPSLGLLTLNSLTATDAVIIPIQCESYCVSSIALRKSEFKTQNSTLNAMY
;
A
#
# COMPACT_ATOMS: atom_id res chain seq x y z
N LEU A 1 -9.73 -11.31 -6.56
CA LEU A 1 -8.68 -10.28 -6.50
C LEU A 1 -8.01 -10.01 -7.87
N ALA A 2 -7.61 -11.05 -8.62
CA ALA A 2 -6.94 -10.88 -9.93
C ALA A 2 -7.68 -9.95 -10.93
N GLY A 3 -9.01 -9.99 -10.98
CA GLY A 3 -9.80 -9.10 -11.85
C GLY A 3 -9.71 -7.62 -11.48
N ALA A 4 -9.69 -7.30 -10.18
CA ALA A 4 -9.56 -5.92 -9.70
C ALA A 4 -8.19 -5.33 -10.05
N GLU A 5 -7.15 -6.17 -10.00
CA GLU A 5 -5.80 -5.76 -10.38
C GLU A 5 -5.69 -5.45 -11.88
N ILE A 6 -6.31 -6.25 -12.75
CA ILE A 6 -6.39 -5.99 -14.20
C ILE A 6 -7.17 -4.70 -14.47
N GLU A 7 -8.28 -4.48 -13.78
CA GLU A 7 -9.09 -3.27 -13.94
C GLU A 7 -8.30 -2.01 -13.53
N LEU A 8 -7.56 -2.10 -12.42
CA LEU A 8 -6.68 -1.03 -11.92
C LEU A 8 -5.64 -0.58 -12.95
N VAL A 9 -5.14 -1.46 -13.82
CA VAL A 9 -4.13 -1.11 -14.85
C VAL A 9 -4.62 0.00 -15.77
N ASN A 10 -5.93 0.06 -16.04
CA ASN A 10 -6.54 1.01 -17.00
C ASN A 10 -6.76 2.41 -16.42
N TYR A 11 -6.55 2.62 -15.12
CA TYR A 11 -6.77 3.92 -14.50
C TYR A 11 -5.49 4.76 -14.47
N ILE A 12 -5.65 6.06 -14.70
CA ILE A 12 -4.59 7.05 -14.46
C ILE A 12 -4.36 7.16 -12.95
N SER A 13 -3.09 7.24 -12.54
CA SER A 13 -2.70 7.24 -11.11
C SER A 13 -3.27 6.05 -10.34
N ARG A 14 -3.36 4.88 -11.00
CA ARG A 14 -3.88 3.60 -10.46
C ARG A 14 -3.35 3.22 -9.09
N GLU A 15 -2.15 3.67 -8.76
CA GLU A 15 -1.40 3.42 -7.53
C GLU A 15 -1.99 4.16 -6.31
N ASN A 16 -2.74 5.23 -6.56
CA ASN A 16 -3.35 6.09 -5.55
C ASN A 16 -4.87 5.95 -5.52
N LYS A 17 -5.45 5.00 -6.25
CA LYS A 17 -6.90 4.89 -6.42
C LYS A 17 -7.60 4.65 -5.09
N LEU A 18 -7.07 3.75 -4.27
CA LEU A 18 -7.60 3.46 -2.93
C LEU A 18 -7.48 4.66 -1.99
N LYS A 19 -6.35 5.38 -2.03
CA LYS A 19 -6.14 6.60 -1.25
C LYS A 19 -7.20 7.66 -1.52
N HIS A 20 -7.52 7.88 -2.80
CA HIS A 20 -8.57 8.83 -3.19
C HIS A 20 -9.96 8.37 -2.74
N ALA A 21 -10.26 7.07 -2.85
CA ALA A 21 -11.52 6.51 -2.40
C ALA A 21 -11.70 6.63 -0.87
N ILE A 22 -10.63 6.41 -0.09
CA ILE A 22 -10.68 6.50 1.38
C ILE A 22 -10.77 7.96 1.85
N LYS A 23 -10.20 8.92 1.11
CA LYS A 23 -10.19 10.34 1.51
C LYS A 23 -11.59 10.89 1.79
N SER A 24 -12.62 10.45 1.06
CA SER A 24 -14.00 10.93 1.26
C SER A 24 -14.67 10.37 2.51
N ILE A 25 -14.21 9.23 3.03
CA ILE A 25 -14.80 8.54 4.19
C ILE A 25 -13.92 8.60 5.43
N LYS A 26 -12.71 9.17 5.34
CA LYS A 26 -11.71 9.16 6.41
C LYS A 26 -12.21 9.78 7.72
N ASN A 27 -13.09 10.79 7.64
CA ASN A 27 -13.63 11.46 8.83
C ASN A 27 -14.83 10.73 9.47
N ASN A 28 -15.29 9.63 8.86
CA ASN A 28 -16.46 8.89 9.31
C ASN A 28 -16.09 7.70 10.22
N TYR A 29 -14.79 7.38 10.32
CA TYR A 29 -14.29 6.23 11.06
C TYR A 29 -13.03 6.63 11.81
N ASP A 30 -12.89 6.20 13.07
CA ASP A 30 -11.67 6.42 13.84
C ASP A 30 -10.49 5.59 13.31
N TYR A 31 -10.79 4.40 12.77
CA TYR A 31 -9.80 3.48 12.21
C TYR A 31 -10.34 2.81 10.94
N ILE A 32 -9.47 2.66 9.95
CA ILE A 32 -9.74 1.92 8.71
C ILE A 32 -8.68 0.83 8.61
N ILE A 33 -9.12 -0.43 8.57
CA ILE A 33 -8.23 -1.59 8.40
C ILE A 33 -8.28 -2.03 6.95
N ILE A 34 -7.11 -2.12 6.31
CA ILE A 34 -6.98 -2.57 4.92
C ILE A 34 -6.29 -3.93 4.94
N ASP A 35 -7.03 -4.97 4.57
CA ASP A 35 -6.47 -6.30 4.36
C ASP A 35 -5.93 -6.41 2.92
N CYS A 36 -4.62 -6.54 2.79
CA CYS A 36 -3.94 -6.58 1.50
C CYS A 36 -3.44 -8.00 1.18
N PRO A 37 -3.49 -8.43 -0.10
CA PRO A 37 -2.96 -9.73 -0.49
C PRO A 37 -1.44 -9.82 -0.24
N PRO A 38 -0.87 -11.03 -0.07
CA PRO A 38 0.56 -11.21 0.16
C PRO A 38 1.44 -10.88 -1.07
N SER A 39 0.85 -10.69 -2.25
CA SER A 39 1.55 -10.37 -3.50
C SER A 39 2.00 -8.91 -3.57
N LEU A 40 3.18 -8.63 -4.12
CA LEU A 40 3.67 -7.26 -4.39
C LEU A 40 3.08 -6.71 -5.72
N GLY A 41 1.76 -6.67 -5.79
CA GLY A 41 0.99 -6.18 -6.94
C GLY A 41 0.42 -4.77 -6.76
N LEU A 42 -0.39 -4.30 -7.72
CA LEU A 42 -1.02 -2.98 -7.67
C LEU A 42 -1.95 -2.80 -6.47
N LEU A 43 -2.55 -3.88 -5.97
CA LEU A 43 -3.45 -3.85 -4.81
C LEU A 43 -2.68 -3.59 -3.51
N THR A 44 -1.54 -4.24 -3.34
CA THR A 44 -0.65 -4.01 -2.20
C THR A 44 -0.07 -2.61 -2.25
N LEU A 45 0.31 -2.15 -3.44
CA LEU A 45 0.78 -0.79 -3.66
C LEU A 45 -0.29 0.25 -3.28
N ASN A 46 -1.54 0.06 -3.72
CA ASN A 46 -2.68 0.92 -3.32
C ASN A 46 -2.93 0.91 -1.81
N SER A 47 -2.78 -0.26 -1.17
CA SER A 47 -2.95 -0.40 0.28
C SER A 47 -1.88 0.38 1.02
N LEU A 48 -0.62 0.27 0.59
CA LEU A 48 0.51 0.99 1.18
C LEU A 48 0.39 2.52 0.98
N THR A 49 -0.06 2.99 -0.19
CA THR A 49 -0.21 4.42 -0.45
C THR A 49 -1.39 5.06 0.30
N ALA A 50 -2.40 4.26 0.65
CA ALA A 50 -3.59 4.70 1.36
C ALA A 50 -3.51 4.60 2.89
N THR A 51 -2.54 3.85 3.42
CA THR A 51 -2.44 3.52 4.85
C THR A 51 -1.46 4.43 5.57
N ASP A 52 -1.80 4.86 6.79
CA ASP A 52 -0.92 5.68 7.63
C ASP A 52 0.14 4.83 8.38
N ALA A 53 -0.18 3.57 8.73
CA ALA A 53 0.74 2.63 9.38
C ALA A 53 0.49 1.17 8.97
N VAL A 54 1.56 0.39 8.74
CA VAL A 54 1.47 -0.99 8.26
C VAL A 54 1.90 -1.97 9.35
N ILE A 55 1.07 -2.99 9.58
CA ILE A 55 1.41 -4.12 10.46
C ILE A 55 1.93 -5.26 9.59
N ILE A 56 3.15 -5.71 9.86
CA ILE A 56 3.73 -6.89 9.21
C ILE A 56 3.89 -7.96 10.28
N PRO A 57 3.01 -8.98 10.33
CA PRO A 57 3.21 -10.10 11.22
C PRO A 57 4.43 -10.91 10.75
N ILE A 58 5.38 -11.13 11.64
CA ILE A 58 6.63 -11.85 11.35
C ILE A 58 6.71 -13.07 12.26
N GLN A 59 6.99 -14.25 11.70
CA GLN A 59 7.42 -15.42 12.48
C GLN A 59 8.95 -15.33 12.70
N CYS A 60 9.43 -15.53 13.93
CA CYS A 60 10.84 -15.39 14.32
C CYS A 60 11.77 -16.50 13.76
N GLU A 61 11.94 -16.58 12.44
CA GLU A 61 12.89 -17.49 11.79
C GLU A 61 13.87 -16.75 10.86
N SER A 62 15.02 -17.37 10.59
CA SER A 62 16.27 -16.76 10.06
C SER A 62 16.22 -16.06 8.69
N TYR A 63 15.07 -15.97 8.04
CA TYR A 63 14.88 -15.25 6.75
C TYR A 63 14.26 -13.84 6.90
N CYS A 64 14.00 -13.37 8.12
CA CYS A 64 13.26 -12.12 8.37
C CYS A 64 13.96 -10.82 7.94
N VAL A 65 15.29 -10.81 7.80
CA VAL A 65 16.04 -9.55 7.63
C VAL A 65 15.98 -9.01 6.20
N SER A 66 15.96 -9.87 5.19
CA SER A 66 15.99 -9.46 3.78
C SER A 66 14.63 -8.92 3.29
N SER A 67 13.52 -9.54 3.72
CA SER A 67 12.16 -9.13 3.33
C SER A 67 11.74 -7.78 3.93
N ILE A 68 12.20 -7.43 5.14
CA ILE A 68 11.89 -6.14 5.80
C ILE A 68 12.68 -4.99 5.15
N ALA A 69 13.93 -5.23 4.75
CA ALA A 69 14.76 -4.21 4.10
C ALA A 69 14.17 -3.77 2.75
N LEU A 70 13.70 -4.72 1.93
CA LEU A 70 13.03 -4.45 0.66
C LEU A 70 11.73 -3.65 0.86
N ARG A 71 10.93 -4.03 1.87
CA ARG A 71 9.62 -3.39 2.14
C ARG A 71 9.76 -1.97 2.70
N LYS A 72 10.82 -1.69 3.47
CA LYS A 72 11.14 -0.34 3.97
C LYS A 72 11.66 0.59 2.87
N SER A 73 12.49 0.10 1.95
CA SER A 73 13.02 0.94 0.87
C SER A 73 11.93 1.36 -0.10
N GLU A 74 10.96 0.49 -0.40
CA GLU A 74 9.79 0.82 -1.23
C GLU A 74 8.89 1.89 -0.58
N PHE A 75 8.56 1.74 0.72
CA PHE A 75 7.77 2.75 1.45
C PHE A 75 8.47 4.11 1.46
N LYS A 76 9.79 4.14 1.68
CA LYS A 76 10.57 5.38 1.70
C LYS A 76 10.68 6.02 0.32
N THR A 77 10.81 5.21 -0.74
CA THR A 77 10.88 5.69 -2.12
C THR A 77 9.57 6.33 -2.53
N GLN A 78 8.43 5.68 -2.28
CA GLN A 78 7.12 6.26 -2.58
C GLN A 78 6.83 7.56 -1.84
N ASN A 79 7.22 7.66 -0.56
CA ASN A 79 7.02 8.89 0.21
C ASN A 79 7.89 10.05 -0.29
N SER A 80 9.05 9.76 -0.90
CA SER A 80 9.93 10.77 -1.50
C SER A 80 9.48 11.25 -2.88
N THR A 81 8.94 10.38 -3.74
CA THR A 81 8.40 10.77 -5.05
C THR A 81 7.13 11.61 -4.92
N LEU A 82 6.30 11.35 -3.91
CA LEU A 82 5.12 12.17 -3.60
C LEU A 82 5.47 13.58 -3.13
N ASN A 83 6.56 13.76 -2.36
CA ASN A 83 7.04 15.08 -1.93
C ASN A 83 7.78 15.86 -3.02
N ALA A 84 8.17 15.23 -4.13
CA ALA A 84 8.79 15.89 -5.27
C ALA A 84 7.78 16.34 -6.35
N MET A 85 6.50 15.97 -6.20
CA MET A 85 5.41 16.33 -7.11
C MET A 85 4.44 17.38 -6.51
N TYR A 86 4.76 17.94 -5.35
CA TYR A 86 4.18 19.15 -4.75
C TYR A 86 5.30 20.17 -4.50
#